data_AF-A0A7V9CGT1-F1
#
_entry.id   AF-A0A7V9CGT1-F1
#
_cell.length_a   1.000
_cell.length_b   1.000
_cell.length_c   1.000
_cell.angle_alpha   90.00
_cell.angle_beta   90.00
_cell.angle_gamma   90.00
#
_symmetry.space_group_name_H-M   'P 1'
#
loop_
_entity.id
_entity.type
_entity.pdbx_description
1 polymer ?
#
loop_
_entity_poly.entity_id
_entity_poly.type
_entity_poly.pdbx_seq_one_letter_code
_entity_poly.pdbx_strand_id
1 'polypeptide(L)' 'ELRRVEINCFWARVQCDAGQRLTVRSHGREIEFGRHLTGRQRIALARRLKKYLGTAYSGGV' A
#
# COMPACT_ATOMS: atom_id res chain seq x y z
N GLU A 1 18.77 -3.62 7.87
CA GLU A 1 19.13 -3.76 6.45
C GLU A 1 18.01 -3.15 5.60
N LEU A 2 18.34 -2.21 4.70
CA LEU A 2 17.34 -1.57 3.84
C LEU A 2 17.21 -2.37 2.56
N ARG A 3 16.05 -3.00 2.34
CA ARG A 3 15.77 -3.78 1.13
C ARG A 3 15.04 -2.91 0.11
N ARG A 4 15.65 -2.68 -1.04
CA ARG A 4 15.00 -2.04 -2.19
C ARG A 4 14.20 -3.09 -2.98
N VAL A 5 12.95 -2.76 -3.30
CA VAL A 5 12.11 -3.57 -4.18
C VAL A 5 11.49 -2.67 -5.22
N GLU A 6 11.60 -3.06 -6.48
CA GLU A 6 11.01 -2.35 -7.61
C GLU A 6 9.75 -3.07 -8.06
N ILE A 7 8.66 -2.31 -8.21
CA ILE A 7 7.35 -2.82 -8.57
C ILE A 7 6.85 -1.99 -9.74
N ASN A 8 6.34 -2.65 -10.77
CA ASN A 8 5.67 -1.94 -11.85
C ASN A 8 4.27 -1.46 -11.39
N CYS A 9 4.03 -0.16 -11.53
CA CYS A 9 2.85 0.54 -11.05
C CYS A 9 1.54 0.02 -11.66
N PHE A 10 1.55 -0.48 -12.90
CA PHE A 10 0.35 -0.96 -13.58
C PHE A 10 -0.31 -2.14 -12.85
N TRP A 11 0.49 -2.94 -12.14
CA TRP A 11 0.01 -4.10 -11.39
C TRP A 11 0.06 -3.90 -9.86
N ALA A 12 0.41 -2.70 -9.41
CA ALA A 12 0.55 -2.39 -7.99
C ALA A 12 -0.82 -2.09 -7.36
N ARG A 13 -1.24 -2.93 -6.42
CA ARG A 13 -2.45 -2.72 -5.62
C ARG A 13 -2.08 -2.34 -4.20
N VAL A 14 -2.56 -1.19 -3.73
CA VAL A 14 -2.33 -0.73 -2.36
C VAL A 14 -3.51 -1.12 -1.48
N GLN A 15 -3.24 -1.84 -0.40
CA GLN A 15 -4.25 -2.26 0.59
C GLN A 15 -3.93 -1.65 1.95
N CYS A 16 -4.96 -1.21 2.66
CA CYS A 16 -4.83 -0.65 4.00
C CYS A 16 -5.97 -1.21 4.85
N ASP A 17 -5.62 -1.97 5.88
CA ASP A 17 -6.56 -2.61 6.80
C ASP A 17 -6.84 -1.70 7.99
N ALA A 18 -7.83 -0.83 7.87
CA ALA A 18 -8.26 0.12 8.91
C ALA A 18 -7.12 0.92 9.61
N GLY A 19 -5.98 1.12 8.93
CA GLY A 19 -4.79 1.75 9.51
C GLY A 19 -3.90 0.84 10.37
N GLN A 20 -4.24 -0.44 10.52
CA GLN A 20 -3.40 -1.44 11.18
C GLN A 20 -2.24 -1.87 10.28
N ARG A 21 -2.55 -2.24 9.03
CA ARG A 21 -1.56 -2.74 8.08
C ARG A 21 -1.65 -2.03 6.74
N LEU A 22 -0.51 -1.69 6.16
CA LEU A 22 -0.40 -1.08 4.85
C LEU A 22 0.50 -1.98 3.99
N THR A 23 -0.04 -2.46 2.87
CA THR A 23 0.66 -3.35 1.95
C THR A 23 0.56 -2.87 0.50
N VAL A 24 1.56 -3.23 -0.29
CA VAL A 24 1.51 -3.17 -1.75
C VAL A 24 1.65 -4.58 -2.30
N ARG A 25 0.73 -4.94 -3.19
CA ARG A 25 0.69 -6.25 -3.86
C ARG A 25 0.94 -6.08 -5.34
N SER A 26 1.82 -6.90 -5.91
CA SER A 26 2.07 -6.99 -7.35
C SER A 26 2.57 -8.39 -7.69
N HIS A 27 2.04 -8.99 -8.76
CA HIS A 27 2.46 -10.31 -9.28
C HIS A 27 2.64 -11.39 -8.20
N GLY A 28 1.64 -11.57 -7.34
CA GLY A 28 1.68 -12.60 -6.28
C GLY A 28 2.57 -12.25 -5.09
N ARG A 29 3.30 -11.14 -5.13
CA ARG A 29 4.13 -10.66 -4.02
C ARG A 29 3.39 -9.60 -3.22
N GLU A 30 3.49 -9.68 -1.90
CA GLU A 30 2.97 -8.69 -0.97
C GLU A 30 4.10 -8.12 -0.13
N ILE A 31 4.10 -6.81 0.04
CA ILE A 31 5.11 -6.09 0.84
C ILE A 31 4.39 -5.18 1.82
N GLU A 32 4.61 -5.43 3.11
CA GLU A 32 4.18 -4.54 4.20
C GLU A 32 5.16 -3.37 4.35
N PHE A 33 4.62 -2.17 4.57
CA PHE A 33 5.42 -0.98 4.84
C PHE A 33 4.69 -0.01 5.78
N GLY A 34 5.41 1.00 6.29
CA GLY A 34 4.83 2.01 7.18
C GLY A 34 4.54 1.50 8.60
N ARG A 35 5.23 0.46 9.07
CA ARG A 35 5.05 -0.12 10.42
C ARG A 35 5.22 0.90 11.56
N HIS A 36 6.03 1.94 11.36
CA HIS A 36 6.25 3.02 12.32
C HIS A 36 5.26 4.19 12.21
N LEU A 37 4.32 4.13 11.27
CA LEU A 37 3.30 5.16 11.09
C LEU A 37 2.08 4.87 11.98
N THR A 38 1.43 5.90 12.48
CA THR A 38 0.11 5.79 13.10
C THR A 38 -0.94 5.30 12.09
N GLY A 39 -2.08 4.79 12.57
CA GLY A 39 -3.15 4.34 11.67
C GLY A 39 -3.67 5.44 10.75
N ARG A 40 -3.80 6.67 11.26
CA ARG A 40 -4.18 7.85 10.44
C ARG A 40 -3.15 8.13 9.34
N GLN A 41 -1.86 8.04 9.66
CA GLN A 41 -0.78 8.23 8.68
C GLN A 41 -0.77 7.12 7.63
N ARG A 42 -1.01 5.85 8.01
CA ARG A 42 -1.13 4.74 7.05
C ARG A 42 -2.30 4.93 6.08
N ILE A 43 -3.46 5.37 6.60
CA ILE A 43 -4.64 5.66 5.77
C ILE A 43 -4.36 6.82 4.80
N ALA A 44 -3.76 7.91 5.28
CA ALA A 44 -3.41 9.06 4.44
C ALA A 44 -2.41 8.67 3.34
N LEU A 45 -1.38 7.89 3.68
CA LEU A 45 -0.40 7.39 2.74
C LEU A 45 -1.04 6.47 1.70
N ALA A 46 -1.91 5.54 2.12
CA ALA A 46 -2.63 4.66 1.22
C ALA A 46 -3.47 5.44 0.20
N ARG A 47 -4.19 6.47 0.63
CA ARG A 47 -4.97 7.35 -0.27
C ARG A 47 -4.08 8.05 -1.29
N ARG A 48 -2.94 8.59 -0.85
CA ARG A 48 -1.97 9.26 -1.74
C ARG A 48 -1.39 8.29 -2.77
N LEU A 49 -0.98 7.10 -2.35
CA LEU A 49 -0.43 6.08 -3.24
C LEU A 49 -1.47 5.55 -4.23
N LYS A 50 -2.72 5.34 -3.80
CA LYS A 50 -3.83 4.95 -4.69
C LYS A 50 -4.07 5.98 -5.79
N LYS A 51 -4.02 7.27 -5.46
CA LYS A 51 -4.15 8.36 -6.44
C LYS A 51 -3.00 8.36 -7.46
N TYR A 52 -1.78 8.04 -7.01
CA TYR A 52 -0.59 8.03 -7.87
C TYR A 52 -0.49 6.78 -8.76
N LEU A 53 -0.93 5.63 -8.25
CA LEU A 53 -0.82 4.33 -8.93
C LEU A 53 -2.03 4.00 -9.83
N GLY A 54 -2.94 4.94 -10.02
CA GLY A 54 -3.95 4.89 -11.09
C GLY A 54 -5.20 4.05 -10.79
N THR A 55 -5.11 2.84 -10.23
CA THR A 55 -6.29 1.93 -10.22
C THR A 55 -6.11 0.72 -9.30
N ALA A 56 -6.79 0.72 -8.14
CA ALA A 56 -7.35 -0.47 -7.45
C ALA A 56 -7.85 -0.07 -6.05
N TYR A 57 -9.03 0.55 -5.99
CA TYR A 57 -9.80 0.65 -4.75
C TYR A 57 -10.66 -0.62 -4.62
N SER A 58 -10.25 -1.56 -3.79
CA SER A 58 -11.17 -2.50 -3.14
C SER A 58 -11.23 -2.09 -1.67
N GLY A 59 -11.97 -1.03 -1.38
CA GLY A 59 -12.37 -0.72 -0.01
C GLY A 59 -13.44 -1.72 0.40
N GLY A 60 -13.09 -2.66 1.27
CA GLY A 60 -14.08 -3.39 2.06
C GLY A 60 -14.53 -2.48 3.20
N VAL A 61 -15.83 -2.18 3.21
CA VAL A 61 -16.59 -1.84 4.41
C VAL A 61 -16.76 -3.09 5.27
#